data_AF-A0A9D1WV10-F1
#
_entry.id   AF-A0A9D1WV10-F1
#
_cell.length_a   1.000
_cell.length_b   1.000
_cell.length_c   1.000
_cell.angle_alpha   90.00
_cell.angle_beta   90.00
_cell.angle_gamma   90.00
#
_symmetry.space_group_name_H-M   'P 1'
#
loop_
_entity.id
_entity.type
_entity.pdbx_description
1 polymer ?
#
loop_
_entity_poly.entity_id
_entity_poly.type
_entity_poly.pdbx_seq_one_letter_code
_entity_poly.pdbx_strand_id
1 'polypeptide(L)' 'MSDLKVPRMRTVTEIVEYFKKHDPDTKINQWNVRRMLKAGEIPYEKAGTRYLINLDLFIEKMKGA' A
#
# COMPACT_ATOMS: atom_id res chain seq x y z
N MET A 1 -0.03 7.37 -26.89
CA MET A 1 -0.56 6.05 -26.50
C MET A 1 -0.36 5.95 -25.00
N SER A 2 -1.43 6.17 -24.24
CA SER A 2 -1.40 6.16 -22.78
C SER A 2 -0.94 4.78 -22.30
N ASP A 3 0.28 4.71 -21.76
CA ASP A 3 0.85 3.52 -21.17
C ASP A 3 -0.15 2.87 -20.21
N LEU A 4 -0.56 1.64 -20.52
CA LEU A 4 -1.23 0.75 -19.58
C LEU A 4 -0.19 0.38 -18.51
N LYS A 5 0.06 1.31 -17.59
CA LYS A 5 0.96 1.11 -16.46
C LYS A 5 0.31 0.06 -15.58
N VAL A 6 0.83 -1.17 -15.66
CA VAL A 6 0.33 -2.29 -14.86
C VAL A 6 0.36 -1.87 -13.38
N PRO A 7 -0.79 -1.86 -12.69
CA PRO A 7 -0.85 -1.41 -11.31
C PRO A 7 0.05 -2.30 -10.46
N ARG A 8 0.93 -1.67 -9.67
CA ARG A 8 1.87 -2.38 -8.80
C ARG A 8 1.14 -2.87 -7.56
N MET A 9 0.36 -3.93 -7.73
CA MET A 9 -0.38 -4.54 -6.63
C MET A 9 0.60 -5.23 -5.67
N ARG A 10 0.43 -4.96 -4.38
CA ARG A 10 1.21 -5.52 -3.28
C ARG A 10 0.30 -5.85 -2.12
N THR A 11 0.69 -6.86 -1.35
CA THR A 11 0.05 -7.18 -0.09
C THR A 11 0.47 -6.19 1.00
N VAL A 12 -0.30 -6.13 2.09
CA VAL A 12 0.05 -5.32 3.27
C VAL A 12 1.46 -5.62 3.78
N THR A 13 1.86 -6.90 3.81
CA THR A 13 3.18 -7.32 4.27
C THR A 13 4.28 -6.78 3.35
N GLU A 14 4.11 -6.95 2.04
CA GLU A 14 5.07 -6.47 1.04
C GLU A 14 5.17 -4.94 1.01
N ILE A 15 4.08 -4.22 1.28
CA ILE A 15 4.12 -2.76 1.42
C ILE A 15 5.02 -2.37 2.59
N VAL A 16 4.81 -2.95 3.77
CA VAL A 16 5.63 -2.65 4.95
C VAL A 16 7.11 -2.98 4.70
N GLU A 17 7.39 -4.11 4.06
CA GLU A 17 8.75 -4.49 3.66
C GLU A 17 9.37 -3.52 2.65
N TYR A 18 8.59 -3.06 1.67
CA TYR A 18 9.02 -2.05 0.70
C TYR A 18 9.41 -0.76 1.40
N PHE A 19 8.54 -0.23 2.27
CA PHE A 19 8.84 1.00 3.00
C PHE A 19 10.05 0.86 3.90
N LYS A 20 10.18 -0.24 4.66
CA LYS A 20 11.37 -0.48 5.50
C LYS A 20 12.67 -0.59 4.70
N LYS A 21 12.62 -1.13 3.48
CA LYS A 21 13.80 -1.21 2.58
C LYS A 21 14.21 0.15 2.04
N HIS A 22 13.23 1.01 1.75
CA HIS A 22 13.48 2.34 1.20
C HIS A 22 13.78 3.39 2.29
N ASP A 23 13.16 3.26 3.45
CA ASP A 23 13.36 4.11 4.62
C ASP A 23 13.22 3.26 5.91
N PRO A 24 14.36 2.90 6.54
CA PRO A 24 14.37 2.10 7.76
C PRO A 24 13.66 2.76 8.95
N ASP A 25 13.59 4.11 8.99
CA ASP A 25 12.95 4.87 10.07
C ASP A 25 11.45 5.06 9.85
N THR A 26 10.91 4.54 8.74
CA THR A 26 9.48 4.58 8.47
C THR A 26 8.69 3.86 9.58
N LYS A 27 7.81 4.60 10.27
CA LYS A 27 6.90 4.09 11.31
C LYS A 27 5.69 3.32 10.76
N ILE A 28 5.72 2.92 9.48
CA ILE A 28 4.65 2.15 8.86
C ILE A 28 4.83 0.67 9.23
N ASN A 29 3.82 0.15 9.91
CA ASN A 29 3.69 -1.23 10.33
C ASN A 29 2.35 -1.80 9.84
N GLN A 30 2.25 -3.14 9.79
CA GLN A 30 1.09 -3.80 9.18
C GLN A 30 -0.23 -3.40 9.83
N TRP A 31 -0.21 -3.11 11.13
CA TRP A 31 -1.38 -2.64 11.87
C TRP A 31 -1.86 -1.28 11.37
N ASN A 32 -0.96 -0.31 11.18
CA ASN A 32 -1.29 1.01 10.63
C ASN A 32 -1.93 0.86 9.24
N VAL A 33 -1.33 0.06 8.35
CA VAL A 33 -1.88 -0.18 7.01
C VAL A 33 -3.28 -0.81 7.11
N ARG A 34 -3.45 -1.89 7.90
CA ARG A 34 -4.77 -2.54 8.08
C ARG A 34 -5.82 -1.60 8.67
N ARG A 35 -5.42 -0.70 9.56
CA ARG A 35 -6.30 0.33 10.12
C ARG A 35 -6.77 1.29 9.03
N MET A 36 -5.86 1.78 8.19
CA MET A 36 -6.20 2.68 7.07
C MET A 36 -7.14 2.01 6.05
N LEU A 37 -6.93 0.72 5.76
CA LEU A 37 -7.86 -0.06 4.93
C LEU A 37 -9.25 -0.13 5.54
N LYS A 38 -9.35 -0.43 6.84
CA LYS A 38 -10.63 -0.50 7.55
C LYS A 38 -11.31 0.87 7.66
N ALA A 39 -10.54 1.94 7.74
CA ALA A 39 -11.04 3.32 7.74
C ALA A 39 -11.50 3.77 6.34
N GLY A 40 -11.23 2.98 5.28
CA GLY A 40 -11.58 3.33 3.90
C GLY A 40 -10.69 4.41 3.29
N GLU A 41 -9.53 4.69 3.89
CA GLU A 41 -8.63 5.77 3.44
C GLU A 41 -7.86 5.42 2.16
N ILE A 42 -7.72 4.12 1.87
CA ILE A 42 -6.94 3.60 0.74
C ILE A 42 -7.79 2.56 0.00
N PRO A 43 -7.91 2.65 -1.33
CA PRO A 43 -8.58 1.64 -2.13
C PRO A 43 -7.79 0.33 -2.10
N TYR A 44 -8.51 -0.78 -1.91
CA TYR A 44 -7.94 -2.12 -1.90
C TYR A 44 -8.84 -3.10 -2.62
N GLU A 45 -8.22 -4.14 -3.16
CA GLU A 45 -8.89 -5.29 -3.72
C GLU A 45 -8.68 -6.51 -2.82
N LYS A 46 -9.71 -7.32 -2.64
CA LYS A 46 -9.62 -8.51 -1.80
C LYS A 46 -9.40 -9.75 -2.69
N ALA A 47 -8.26 -10.40 -2.52
CA ALA A 47 -7.95 -11.68 -3.15
C ALA A 47 -7.97 -12.79 -2.09
N GLY A 48 -9.13 -13.44 -1.92
CA GLY A 48 -9.35 -14.45 -0.88
C GLY A 48 -9.23 -13.85 0.52
N THR A 49 -8.17 -14.22 1.25
CA THR A 49 -7.88 -13.71 2.60
C THR A 49 -6.93 -12.51 2.61
N ARG A 50 -6.32 -12.17 1.47
CA ARG A 50 -5.30 -11.11 1.37
C ARG A 50 -5.89 -9.82 0.84
N TYR A 51 -5.36 -8.72 1.34
CA TYR A 51 -5.60 -7.38 0.80
C TYR A 51 -4.52 -7.05 -0.22
N LEU A 52 -4.92 -6.78 -1.45
CA LEU A 52 -4.08 -6.28 -2.52
C LEU A 52 -4.29 -4.78 -2.65
N ILE A 53 -3.20 -4.04 -2.54
CA ILE A 53 -3.18 -2.59 -2.52
C ILE A 53 -2.27 -2.14 -3.65
N ASN A 54 -2.69 -1.11 -4.39
CA ASN A 54 -1.82 -0.50 -5.37
C ASN A 54 -0.74 0.33 -4.65
N LEU A 55 0.51 -0.06 -4.80
CA LEU A 55 1.65 0.61 -4.18
C LEU A 55 1.77 2.07 -4.61
N ASP A 56 1.48 2.39 -5.88
CA ASP A 56 1.60 3.75 -6.41
C ASP A 56 0.60 4.68 -5.71
N LEU A 57 -0.67 4.24 -5.58
CA LEU A 57 -1.71 4.99 -4.86
C LEU A 57 -1.38 5.13 -3.36
N PHE A 58 -0.80 4.08 -2.76
CA PHE A 58 -0.38 4.13 -1.37
C PHE A 58 0.73 5.17 -1.16
N ILE A 59 1.72 5.22 -2.05
CA ILE A 59 2.80 6.22 -2.00
C ILE A 59 2.24 7.63 -2.18
N GLU A 60 1.33 7.84 -3.13
CA GLU A 60 0.67 9.15 -3.32
C GLU A 60 -0.05 9.60 -2.05
N LYS A 61 -0.78 8.69 -1.39
CA LYS A 61 -1.46 8.98 -0.13
C LYS A 61 -0.48 9.34 0.98
N MET A 62 0.64 8.64 1.10
CA MET A 62 1.67 8.92 2.11
C MET A 62 2.45 10.21 1.86
N LYS A 63 2.60 10.62 0.60
CA LYS A 63 3.23 11.91 0.24
C LYS A 63 2.33 13.12 0.51
N GLY A 64 1.01 12.92 0.50
CA GLY A 64 0.02 13.97 0.73
C GLY A 64 -0.39 14.16 2.19
N ALA A 65 0.27 13.50 3.13
CA ALA A 65 -0.05 13.52 4.57
C ALA A 65 1.06 14.20 5.39
#